data_AF-A0A246PIJ8-F1
#
_entry.id   AF-A0A246PIJ8-F1
#
_cell.length_a   1.000
_cell.length_b   1.000
_cell.length_c   1.000
_cell.angle_alpha   90.00
_cell.angle_beta   90.00
_cell.angle_gamma   90.00
#
_symmetry.space_group_name_H-M   'P 1'
#
loop_
_entity.id
_entity.type
_entity.pdbx_description
1 polymer ?
#
loop_
_entity_poly.entity_id
_entity_poly.type
_entity_poly.pdbx_seq_one_letter_code
_entity_poly.pdbx_strand_id
1 'polypeptide(L)'
;MYYSDFYDWNRQNPKLISDIEKAINGEFSAINCYAKLANMASNQTEQNQILEIRNDEIKHFQNFVQIYINLTGQQPKPQIIEGCPDTYLKGLEFAIQDEQKTVDFYLDIADETSDVFIKELLRRTAADEQNHAVWFLYYFSKLK
;
A
#
# COMPACT_ATOMS: atom_id res chain seq x y z
N MET A 1 32.34 0.55 25.92
CA MET A 1 31.00 -0.02 25.77
C MET A 1 30.36 0.62 24.53
N TYR A 2 30.64 0.08 23.34
CA TYR A 2 30.13 0.56 22.04
C TYR A 2 29.93 -0.64 21.09
N TYR A 3 29.49 -1.77 21.62
CA TYR A 3 29.31 -3.02 20.87
C TYR A 3 27.90 -3.60 21.07
N SER A 4 26.97 -2.80 21.60
CA SER A 4 25.57 -3.19 21.78
C SER A 4 24.72 -2.85 20.56
N ASP A 5 25.02 -1.76 19.85
CA ASP A 5 24.14 -1.22 18.81
C ASP A 5 24.27 -1.94 17.45
N PHE A 6 25.38 -2.65 17.22
CA PHE A 6 25.61 -3.39 15.96
C PHE A 6 24.95 -4.78 15.92
N TYR A 7 24.63 -5.35 17.09
CA TYR A 7 24.01 -6.68 17.17
C TYR A 7 22.48 -6.64 17.05
N ASP A 8 21.84 -5.50 17.34
CA ASP A 8 20.39 -5.32 17.22
C ASP A 8 19.94 -5.05 15.77
N TRP A 9 20.79 -4.38 14.98
CA TRP A 9 20.55 -4.11 13.55
C TRP A 9 20.41 -5.38 12.69
N ASN A 10 21.02 -6.49 13.13
CA ASN A 10 20.99 -7.77 12.40
C ASN A 10 19.73 -8.62 12.67
N ARG A 11 18.91 -8.31 13.69
CA ARG A 11 17.68 -9.07 14.00
C ARG A 11 16.40 -8.46 13.41
N GLN A 12 16.34 -7.14 13.23
CA GLN A 12 15.17 -6.47 12.64
C GLN A 12 15.10 -6.61 11.10
N ASN A 13 16.24 -6.90 10.46
CA ASN A 13 16.38 -6.83 9.01
C ASN A 13 15.47 -7.84 8.25
N PRO A 14 15.34 -9.14 8.63
CA PRO A 14 14.57 -10.10 7.83
C PRO A 14 13.06 -9.86 7.84
N LYS A 15 12.48 -9.48 8.99
CA LYS A 15 11.03 -9.22 9.09
C LYS A 15 10.68 -7.96 8.31
N LEU A 16 11.42 -6.87 8.51
CA LEU A 16 11.18 -5.62 7.78
C LEU A 16 11.31 -5.82 6.26
N ILE A 17 12.32 -6.57 5.79
CA ILE A 17 12.44 -6.91 4.37
C ILE A 17 11.19 -7.65 3.87
N SER A 18 10.73 -8.66 4.60
CA SER A 18 9.53 -9.43 4.24
C SER A 18 8.27 -8.57 4.23
N ASP A 19 8.12 -7.66 5.19
CA ASP A 19 6.96 -6.78 5.29
C ASP A 19 6.95 -5.74 4.16
N ILE A 20 8.11 -5.17 3.83
CA ILE A 20 8.26 -4.25 2.70
C ILE A 20 8.03 -4.98 1.37
N GLU A 21 8.49 -6.22 1.21
CA GLU A 21 8.18 -7.04 0.03
C GLU A 21 6.66 -7.28 -0.10
N LYS A 22 5.99 -7.55 1.02
CA LYS A 22 4.53 -7.69 1.05
C LYS A 22 3.83 -6.37 0.69
N ALA A 23 4.29 -5.24 1.21
CA ALA A 23 3.78 -3.91 0.86
C ALA A 23 3.91 -3.65 -0.65
N ILE A 24 5.07 -3.91 -1.24
CA ILE A 24 5.30 -3.81 -2.70
C ILE A 24 4.27 -4.63 -3.49
N ASN A 25 3.99 -5.87 -3.08
CA ASN A 25 3.01 -6.72 -3.76
C ASN A 25 1.56 -6.22 -3.58
N GLY A 26 1.24 -5.69 -2.40
CA GLY A 26 -0.05 -5.04 -2.11
C GLY A 26 -0.28 -3.84 -3.02
N GLU A 27 0.64 -2.87 -2.98
CA GLU A 27 0.60 -1.68 -3.83
C GLU A 27 0.52 -2.02 -5.31
N PHE A 28 1.30 -3.00 -5.76
CA PHE A 28 1.26 -3.45 -7.14
C PHE A 28 -0.12 -4.03 -7.52
N SER A 29 -0.76 -4.77 -6.61
CA SER A 29 -2.12 -5.30 -6.81
C SER A 29 -3.15 -4.16 -6.86
N ALA A 30 -3.06 -3.18 -5.95
CA ALA A 30 -3.91 -1.99 -5.90
C ALA A 30 -3.81 -1.16 -7.18
N ILE A 31 -2.60 -0.86 -7.67
CA ILE A 31 -2.37 -0.14 -8.95
C ILE A 31 -3.12 -0.77 -10.12
N ASN A 32 -3.09 -2.11 -10.19
CA ASN A 32 -3.76 -2.87 -11.25
C ASN A 32 -5.28 -2.87 -11.04
N CYS A 33 -5.75 -3.03 -9.80
CA CYS A 33 -7.17 -3.01 -9.49
C CYS A 33 -7.80 -1.64 -9.78
N TYR A 34 -7.14 -0.56 -9.39
CA TYR A 34 -7.72 0.78 -9.53
C TYR A 34 -7.69 1.27 -10.97
N ALA A 35 -6.76 0.76 -11.79
CA ALA A 35 -6.86 0.92 -13.25
C ALA A 35 -8.14 0.28 -13.81
N LYS A 36 -8.49 -0.91 -13.33
CA LYS A 36 -9.71 -1.62 -13.73
C LYS A 36 -10.97 -0.90 -13.24
N LEU A 37 -10.99 -0.45 -11.98
CA LEU A 37 -12.11 0.31 -11.41
C LEU A 37 -12.35 1.63 -12.13
N ALA A 38 -11.29 2.37 -12.45
CA ALA A 38 -11.40 3.62 -13.20
C ALA A 38 -12.07 3.43 -14.58
N ASN A 39 -11.83 2.30 -15.24
CA ASN A 39 -12.48 1.95 -16.51
C ASN A 39 -13.95 1.55 -16.36
N MET A 40 -14.37 1.15 -15.16
CA MET A 40 -15.74 0.73 -14.84
C MET A 40 -16.57 1.87 -14.24
N ALA A 41 -15.95 2.98 -13.85
CA ALA A 41 -16.62 4.12 -13.24
C ALA A 41 -17.70 4.71 -14.16
N SER A 42 -18.82 5.10 -13.57
CA SER A 42 -20.02 5.54 -14.30
C SER A 42 -19.91 6.96 -14.88
N ASN A 43 -18.98 7.78 -14.38
CA ASN A 43 -18.83 9.17 -14.75
C ASN A 43 -17.36 9.62 -14.63
N GLN A 44 -17.04 10.72 -15.31
CA GLN A 44 -15.66 11.24 -15.40
C GLN A 44 -15.09 11.69 -14.06
N THR A 45 -15.90 12.27 -13.17
CA THR A 45 -15.44 12.76 -11.87
C THR A 45 -14.93 11.60 -11.00
N GLU A 46 -15.72 10.52 -10.94
CA GLU A 46 -15.37 9.30 -10.21
C GLU A 46 -14.19 8.57 -10.85
N GLN A 47 -14.16 8.48 -12.18
CA GLN A 47 -13.00 7.96 -12.89
C GLN A 47 -11.72 8.73 -12.55
N ASN A 48 -11.77 10.07 -12.58
CA ASN A 48 -10.60 10.90 -12.30
C ASN A 48 -10.12 10.73 -10.87
N GLN A 49 -11.02 10.65 -9.88
CA GLN A 49 -10.64 10.42 -8.49
C GLN A 49 -9.98 9.06 -8.30
N ILE A 50 -10.50 7.99 -8.93
CA ILE A 50 -9.88 6.66 -8.85
C ILE A 50 -8.50 6.65 -9.54
N LEU A 51 -8.33 7.41 -10.62
CA LEU A 51 -7.02 7.57 -11.26
C LEU A 51 -6.04 8.38 -10.40
N GLU A 52 -6.52 9.33 -9.60
CA GLU A 52 -5.72 10.06 -8.61
C GLU A 52 -5.23 9.11 -7.51
N ILE A 53 -6.14 8.33 -6.91
CA ILE A 53 -5.82 7.28 -5.92
C ILE A 53 -4.78 6.31 -6.50
N ARG A 54 -5.01 5.81 -7.72
CA ARG A 54 -4.05 4.94 -8.41
C ARG A 54 -2.65 5.58 -8.55
N ASN A 55 -2.57 6.88 -8.76
CA ASN A 55 -1.28 7.57 -8.87
C ASN A 55 -0.58 7.69 -7.51
N ASP A 56 -1.34 7.75 -6.42
CA ASP A 56 -0.79 7.68 -5.06
C ASP A 56 -0.23 6.28 -4.78
N GLU A 57 -0.93 5.20 -5.16
CA GLU A 57 -0.38 3.83 -5.05
C GLU A 57 0.92 3.63 -5.84
N ILE A 58 1.04 4.26 -7.01
CA ILE A 58 2.29 4.23 -7.78
C ILE A 58 3.44 4.87 -6.99
N LYS A 59 3.18 5.96 -6.26
CA LYS A 59 4.20 6.61 -5.43
C LYS A 59 4.53 5.74 -4.21
N HIS A 60 3.53 5.17 -3.55
CA HIS A 60 3.71 4.24 -2.43
C HIS A 60 4.57 3.05 -2.84
N PHE A 61 4.21 2.40 -3.95
CA PHE A 61 4.99 1.34 -4.57
C PHE A 61 6.45 1.75 -4.80
N GLN A 62 6.70 2.89 -5.43
CA GLN A 62 8.06 3.37 -5.72
C GLN A 62 8.87 3.62 -4.45
N ASN A 63 8.24 4.19 -3.42
CA ASN A 63 8.87 4.42 -2.12
C ASN A 63 9.27 3.10 -1.45
N PHE A 64 8.38 2.09 -1.45
CA PHE A 64 8.68 0.78 -0.88
C PHE A 64 9.73 0.02 -1.68
N VAL A 65 9.74 0.11 -3.02
CA VAL A 65 10.82 -0.43 -3.85
C VAL A 65 12.16 0.19 -3.47
N GLN A 66 12.22 1.52 -3.24
CA GLN A 66 13.46 2.17 -2.83
C GLN A 66 13.93 1.70 -1.45
N ILE A 67 13.01 1.53 -0.49
CA ILE A 67 13.33 0.94 0.82
C ILE A 67 13.88 -0.47 0.66
N TYR A 68 13.21 -1.32 -0.11
CA TYR A 68 13.63 -2.71 -0.33
C TYR A 68 15.03 -2.79 -0.95
N ILE A 69 15.32 -1.97 -1.95
CA ILE A 69 16.66 -1.89 -2.56
C ILE A 69 17.70 -1.44 -1.54
N ASN A 70 17.38 -0.46 -0.68
CA ASN A 70 18.30 0.01 0.34
C ASN A 70 18.59 -1.06 1.41
N LEU A 71 17.61 -1.89 1.74
CA LEU A 71 17.75 -2.97 2.73
C LEU A 71 18.48 -4.21 2.16
N THR A 72 18.22 -4.55 0.90
CA THR A 72 18.64 -5.84 0.31
C THR A 72 19.74 -5.73 -0.75
N GLY A 73 19.92 -4.55 -1.35
CA GLY A 73 20.74 -4.34 -2.54
C GLY A 73 20.15 -4.94 -3.83
N GLN A 74 18.91 -5.42 -3.82
CA GLN A 74 18.28 -6.13 -4.94
C GLN A 74 16.98 -5.46 -5.40
N GLN A 75 16.66 -5.63 -6.67
CA GLN A 75 15.36 -5.24 -7.21
C GLN A 75 14.28 -6.25 -6.77
N PRO A 76 13.11 -5.79 -6.28
CA PRO A 76 12.01 -6.68 -5.96
C PRO A 76 11.40 -7.27 -7.25
N LYS A 77 10.62 -8.34 -7.10
CA LYS A 77 9.83 -8.94 -8.19
C LYS A 77 8.35 -8.89 -7.82
N PRO A 78 7.67 -7.75 -8.06
CA PRO A 78 6.28 -7.57 -7.68
C PRO A 78 5.37 -8.65 -8.27
N GLN A 79 4.44 -9.12 -7.47
CA GLN A 79 3.44 -10.11 -7.84
C GLN A 79 2.04 -9.59 -7.51
N ILE A 80 1.08 -9.92 -8.37
CA ILE A 80 -0.34 -9.72 -8.05
C ILE A 80 -0.73 -10.84 -7.09
N ILE A 81 -0.96 -10.47 -5.82
CA ILE A 81 -1.31 -11.41 -4.76
C ILE A 81 -2.82 -11.52 -4.54
N GLU A 82 -3.58 -10.48 -4.92
CA GLU A 82 -5.03 -10.46 -4.84
C GLU A 82 -5.65 -9.98 -6.16
N GLY A 83 -6.69 -10.67 -6.62
CA GLY A 83 -7.34 -10.39 -7.89
C GLY A 83 -8.49 -9.38 -7.74
N CYS A 84 -8.44 -8.31 -8.53
CA CYS A 84 -9.51 -7.31 -8.55
C CYS A 84 -10.82 -7.86 -9.15
N PRO A 85 -11.97 -7.78 -8.44
CA PRO A 85 -13.25 -8.29 -8.94
C PRO A 85 -13.70 -7.74 -10.30
N ASP A 86 -14.53 -8.48 -11.03
CA ASP A 86 -14.98 -8.13 -12.40
C ASP A 86 -16.17 -7.18 -12.46
N THR A 87 -16.84 -6.93 -11.33
CA THR A 87 -17.99 -6.02 -11.26
C THR A 87 -17.65 -4.82 -10.39
N TYR A 88 -18.06 -3.64 -10.83
CA TYR A 88 -17.73 -2.39 -10.15
C TYR A 88 -18.09 -2.38 -8.65
N LEU A 89 -19.31 -2.79 -8.29
CA LEU A 89 -19.76 -2.82 -6.88
C LEU A 89 -18.87 -3.72 -6.00
N LYS A 90 -18.54 -4.93 -6.46
CA LYS A 90 -17.65 -5.85 -5.72
C LYS A 90 -16.22 -5.34 -5.68
N GLY A 91 -15.77 -4.66 -6.73
CA GLY A 91 -14.43 -4.10 -6.78
C GLY A 91 -14.27 -2.90 -5.83
N LEU A 92 -15.31 -2.07 -5.67
CA LEU A 92 -15.36 -1.03 -4.63
C LEU A 92 -15.36 -1.64 -3.23
N GLU A 93 -16.17 -2.66 -2.97
CA GLU A 93 -16.18 -3.36 -1.67
C GLU A 93 -14.81 -3.97 -1.34
N PHE A 94 -14.18 -4.58 -2.34
CA PHE A 94 -12.82 -5.11 -2.23
C PHE A 94 -11.83 -4.00 -1.88
N ALA A 95 -11.82 -2.90 -2.64
CA ALA A 95 -10.90 -1.78 -2.42
C ALA A 95 -11.04 -1.18 -1.02
N ILE A 96 -12.28 -1.01 -0.51
CA ILE A 96 -12.49 -0.54 0.87
C ILE A 96 -11.81 -1.45 1.89
N GLN A 97 -11.99 -2.77 1.74
CA GLN A 97 -11.44 -3.74 2.68
C GLN A 97 -9.93 -3.87 2.56
N ASP A 98 -9.40 -3.77 1.35
CA ASP A 98 -7.96 -3.79 1.06
C ASP A 98 -7.31 -2.59 1.74
N GLU A 99 -7.77 -1.37 1.43
CA GLU A 99 -7.23 -0.14 2.01
C GLU A 99 -7.30 -0.13 3.55
N GLN A 100 -8.43 -0.54 4.14
CA GLN A 100 -8.55 -0.61 5.60
C GLN A 100 -7.53 -1.56 6.24
N LYS A 101 -7.24 -2.71 5.61
CA LYS A 101 -6.22 -3.65 6.11
C LYS A 101 -4.82 -3.12 5.88
N THR A 102 -4.60 -2.39 4.78
CA THR A 102 -3.32 -1.76 4.45
C THR A 102 -2.97 -0.67 5.47
N VAL A 103 -3.95 0.11 5.94
CA VAL A 103 -3.78 1.06 7.06
C VAL A 103 -3.21 0.34 8.29
N ASP A 104 -3.88 -0.72 8.75
CA ASP A 104 -3.44 -1.48 9.93
C ASP A 104 -2.01 -2.04 9.71
N PHE A 105 -1.77 -2.63 8.53
CA PHE A 105 -0.49 -3.22 8.19
C PHE A 105 0.66 -2.21 8.19
N TYR A 106 0.46 -1.02 7.63
CA TYR A 106 1.50 0.02 7.60
C TYR A 106 1.76 0.65 8.96
N LEU A 107 0.72 0.81 9.79
CA LEU A 107 0.90 1.26 11.16
C LEU A 107 1.67 0.25 12.02
N ASP A 108 1.39 -1.05 11.86
CA ASP A 108 2.12 -2.13 12.55
C ASP A 108 3.62 -2.08 12.22
N ILE A 109 3.98 -1.99 10.93
CA ILE A 109 5.40 -1.90 10.53
C ILE A 109 6.04 -0.61 11.07
N ALA A 110 5.31 0.51 11.04
CA ALA A 110 5.81 1.80 11.52
C ALA A 110 6.09 1.81 13.03
N ASP A 111 5.32 1.06 13.81
CA ASP A 111 5.52 0.95 15.25
C ASP A 111 6.63 -0.05 15.62
N GLU A 112 6.94 -1.02 14.74
CA GLU A 112 8.01 -1.98 14.93
C GLU A 112 9.40 -1.50 14.48
N THR A 113 9.48 -0.67 13.42
CA THR A 113 10.77 -0.21 12.88
C THR A 113 11.44 0.85 13.76
N SER A 114 12.76 0.75 13.95
CA SER A 114 13.55 1.81 14.58
C SER A 114 14.03 2.89 13.60
N ASP A 115 13.86 2.68 12.30
CA ASP A 115 14.24 3.65 11.27
C ASP A 115 13.17 4.76 11.18
N VAL A 116 13.55 5.97 11.59
CA VAL A 116 12.65 7.14 11.64
C VAL A 116 12.12 7.51 10.25
N PHE A 117 12.94 7.36 9.20
CA PHE A 117 12.50 7.68 7.84
C PHE A 117 11.43 6.69 7.37
N ILE A 118 11.68 5.38 7.54
CA ILE A 118 10.72 4.32 7.17
C ILE A 118 9.42 4.48 7.96
N LYS A 119 9.53 4.77 9.27
CA LYS A 119 8.39 5.00 10.16
C LYS A 119 7.49 6.14 9.69
N GLU A 120 8.05 7.32 9.43
CA GLU A 120 7.27 8.49 9.03
C GLU A 120 6.65 8.31 7.64
N LEU A 121 7.38 7.64 6.72
CA LEU A 121 6.84 7.30 5.41
C LEU A 121 5.63 6.36 5.51
N LEU A 122 5.72 5.27 6.28
CA LEU A 122 4.61 4.33 6.47
C LEU A 122 3.40 4.99 7.12
N ARG A 123 3.60 5.87 8.12
CA ARG A 123 2.51 6.63 8.75
C ARG A 123 1.82 7.58 7.78
N ARG A 124 2.60 8.21 6.90
CA ARG A 124 2.03 9.07 5.87
C ARG A 124 1.22 8.25 4.86
N THR A 125 1.78 7.14 4.37
CA THR A 125 1.11 6.23 3.45
C THR A 125 -0.18 5.67 4.04
N ALA A 126 -0.18 5.22 5.30
CA ALA A 126 -1.39 4.78 6.00
C ALA A 126 -2.49 5.85 6.07
N ALA A 127 -2.11 7.13 6.21
CA ALA A 127 -3.09 8.22 6.18
C ALA A 127 -3.67 8.45 4.78
N ASP A 128 -2.89 8.22 3.72
CA ASP A 128 -3.35 8.28 2.34
C ASP A 128 -4.31 7.08 2.07
N GLU A 129 -3.97 5.85 2.48
CA GLU A 129 -4.86 4.67 2.37
C GLU A 129 -6.19 4.84 3.09
N GLN A 130 -6.17 5.46 4.28
CA GLN A 130 -7.40 5.76 5.00
C GLN A 130 -8.30 6.72 4.21
N ASN A 131 -7.72 7.69 3.48
CA ASN A 131 -8.49 8.57 2.59
C ASN A 131 -9.02 7.80 1.37
N HIS A 132 -8.23 6.87 0.81
CA HIS A 132 -8.65 6.02 -0.30
C HIS A 132 -9.85 5.15 0.09
N ALA A 133 -9.80 4.49 1.24
CA ALA A 133 -10.91 3.71 1.79
C ALA A 133 -12.20 4.53 1.91
N VAL A 134 -12.10 5.79 2.35
CA VAL A 134 -13.27 6.69 2.48
C VAL A 134 -13.85 7.06 1.12
N TRP A 135 -13.02 7.30 0.10
CA TRP A 135 -13.50 7.54 -1.26
C TRP A 135 -14.22 6.33 -1.85
N PHE A 136 -13.63 5.14 -1.72
CA PHE A 136 -14.27 3.92 -2.21
C PHE A 136 -15.57 3.63 -1.43
N LEU A 137 -15.62 3.90 -0.13
CA LEU A 137 -16.84 3.79 0.68
C LEU A 137 -17.92 4.75 0.19
N TYR A 138 -17.57 5.99 -0.13
CA TYR A 138 -18.50 6.96 -0.70
C TYR A 138 -19.10 6.44 -2.01
N TYR A 139 -18.28 5.96 -2.95
CA TYR A 139 -18.78 5.41 -4.22
C TYR A 139 -19.62 4.15 -4.04
N PHE A 140 -19.22 3.26 -3.13
CA PHE A 140 -20.00 2.07 -2.78
C PHE A 140 -21.37 2.43 -2.21
N SER A 141 -21.43 3.44 -1.32
CA SER A 141 -22.68 3.90 -0.70
C SER A 141 -23.65 4.52 -1.70
N LYS A 142 -23.16 5.14 -2.78
CA LYS A 142 -24.00 5.71 -3.85
C LYS A 142 -24.68 4.65 -4.72
N LEU A 143 -24.17 3.42 -4.74
CA LEU A 143 -24.67 2.33 -5.56
C LEU A 143 -25.63 1.40 -4.80
N LYS A 144 -25.77 1.59 -3.48
CA LYS A 144 -26.68 0.83 -2.62
C LYS A 144 -27.97 1.60 -2.32
#